data_AF-A0A453JW78-F1
#
_entry.id   AF-A0A453JW78-F1
#
_cell.length_a   1.000
_cell.length_b   1.000
_cell.length_c   1.000
_cell.angle_alpha   90.00
_cell.angle_beta   90.00
_cell.angle_gamma   90.00
#
_symmetry.space_group_name_H-M   'P 1'
#
loop_
_entity.id
_entity.type
_entity.pdbx_description
1 polymer ?
#
loop_
_entity_poly.entity_id
_entity_poly.type
_entity_poly.pdbx_seq_one_letter_code
_entity_poly.pdbx_strand_id
1 'polypeptide(L)'
;MAMEMSRDHRPTYEAERQRVTECGGYIEDGYLNGVLSVTRALGDWDMKMPQGSQSPLIAEPEFQQTILTEDDEFLIIGCDGIWDVMTSQQAVTLVRKGLRRHDDPERCARELAMEAKRLQTFDNLTVIVICFASELGGCLRSSEEASSRRIRSCKSLSAEALCNLRRLLESDQ
;
A
#
# COMPACT_ATOMS: atom_id res chain seq x y z
N MET A 1 10.65 10.00 -8.48
CA MET A 1 11.30 9.17 -7.43
C MET A 1 10.22 8.37 -6.71
N ALA A 2 10.57 7.34 -5.96
CA ALA A 2 9.67 6.67 -5.03
C ALA A 2 9.73 7.37 -3.66
N MET A 3 8.58 7.43 -2.98
CA MET A 3 8.44 7.91 -1.62
C MET A 3 7.75 6.80 -0.82
N GLU A 4 8.37 6.35 0.27
CA GLU A 4 7.78 5.34 1.15
C GLU A 4 6.66 5.97 1.97
N MET A 5 5.49 5.33 1.96
CA MET A 5 4.29 5.81 2.66
C MET A 5 4.06 5.11 4.01
N SER A 6 4.80 4.03 4.28
CA SER A 6 4.70 3.22 5.50
C SER A 6 6.06 2.63 5.85
N ARG A 7 6.17 2.12 7.09
CA ARG A 7 7.29 1.31 7.54
C ARG A 7 6.77 -0.04 8.01
N ASP A 8 7.47 -1.10 7.67
CA ASP A 8 7.14 -2.44 8.14
C ASP A 8 7.34 -2.55 9.65
N HIS A 9 6.31 -2.95 10.39
CA HIS A 9 6.40 -3.25 11.82
C HIS A 9 6.95 -4.67 12.04
N ARG A 10 8.22 -4.85 11.68
CA ARG A 10 8.98 -6.09 11.87
C ARG A 10 9.81 -6.06 13.15
N PRO A 11 10.11 -7.21 13.77
CA PRO A 11 11.01 -7.32 14.92
C PRO A 11 12.39 -6.70 14.77
N THR A 12 12.87 -6.56 13.53
CA THR A 12 14.15 -5.94 13.20
C THR A 12 14.12 -4.41 13.28
N TYR A 13 12.95 -3.79 13.29
CA TYR A 13 12.82 -2.34 13.40
C TYR A 13 13.02 -1.87 14.84
N GLU A 14 13.95 -0.94 15.04
CA GLU A 14 14.43 -0.52 16.37
C GLU A 14 13.31 -0.11 17.33
N ALA A 15 12.39 0.74 16.86
CA ALA A 15 11.30 1.24 17.69
C ALA A 15 10.34 0.12 18.12
N GLU A 16 10.07 -0.85 17.24
CA GLU A 16 9.25 -2.01 17.58
C GLU A 16 9.99 -2.96 18.52
N ARG A 17 11.29 -3.19 18.30
CA ARG A 17 12.11 -4.02 19.18
C ARG A 17 12.14 -3.46 20.60
N GLN A 18 12.37 -2.15 20.74
CA GLN A 18 12.36 -1.47 22.03
C GLN A 18 11.00 -1.63 22.73
N ARG A 19 9.90 -1.33 22.02
CA ARG A 19 8.53 -1.47 22.55
C ARG A 19 8.25 -2.90 23.03
N VAL A 20 8.61 -3.90 22.22
CA VAL A 20 8.44 -5.32 22.56
C VAL A 20 9.16 -5.67 23.85
N THR A 21 10.42 -5.25 24.00
CA THR A 21 11.22 -5.50 25.21
C THR A 21 10.65 -4.80 26.44
N GLU A 22 10.19 -3.55 26.31
CA GLU A 22 9.53 -2.80 27.40
C GLU A 22 8.24 -3.49 27.88
N CYS A 23 7.55 -4.19 26.97
CA CYS A 23 6.34 -4.97 27.27
C CYS A 23 6.65 -6.40 27.77
N GLY A 24 7.92 -6.74 28.01
CA GLY A 24 8.34 -8.06 28.51
C GLY A 24 8.42 -9.17 27.44
N GLY A 25 8.28 -8.82 26.16
CA GLY A 25 8.56 -9.75 25.05
C GLY A 25 10.04 -9.76 24.66
N TYR A 26 10.41 -10.66 23.78
CA TYR A 26 11.78 -10.77 23.26
C TYR A 26 11.79 -11.06 21.76
N ILE A 27 12.91 -10.79 21.09
CA ILE A 27 13.13 -11.14 19.69
C ILE A 27 14.16 -12.27 19.62
N GLU A 28 13.81 -13.36 18.95
CA GLU A 28 14.66 -14.53 18.72
C GLU A 28 14.69 -14.82 17.22
N ASP A 29 15.88 -14.81 16.62
CA ASP A 29 16.10 -15.03 15.17
C ASP A 29 15.22 -14.19 14.23
N GLY A 30 14.86 -12.97 14.66
CA GLY A 30 13.99 -12.07 13.89
C GLY A 30 12.49 -12.30 14.09
N TYR A 31 12.10 -13.14 15.06
CA TYR A 31 10.73 -13.45 15.42
C TYR A 31 10.38 -12.94 16.82
N LEU A 32 9.21 -12.32 16.97
CA LEU A 32 8.59 -11.96 18.23
C LEU A 32 8.29 -13.21 19.05
N ASN A 33 8.86 -13.27 20.24
CA ASN A 33 8.83 -14.41 21.17
C ASN A 33 9.19 -15.74 20.50
N GLY A 34 10.00 -15.72 19.44
CA GLY A 34 10.38 -16.90 18.66
C GLY A 34 9.28 -17.46 17.73
N VAL A 35 8.15 -16.75 17.58
CA VAL A 35 6.97 -17.27 16.85
C VAL A 35 6.60 -16.42 15.63
N LEU A 36 6.44 -15.10 15.79
CA LEU A 36 5.85 -14.23 14.74
C LEU A 36 6.89 -13.33 14.07
N SER A 37 6.88 -13.25 12.74
CA SER A 37 7.76 -12.36 11.96
C SER A 37 7.32 -10.88 11.95
N VAL A 38 6.25 -10.56 12.68
CA VAL A 38 5.64 -9.22 12.81
C VAL A 38 5.46 -8.85 14.27
N THR A 39 5.45 -7.55 14.57
CA THR A 39 5.19 -7.04 15.93
C THR A 39 3.82 -6.38 16.09
N ARG A 40 3.09 -6.24 14.98
CA ARG A 40 1.71 -5.76 14.96
C ARG A 40 0.86 -6.61 14.04
N ALA A 41 -0.30 -7.04 14.53
CA ALA A 41 -1.25 -7.87 13.78
C ALA A 41 -2.67 -7.73 14.36
N LEU A 42 -3.68 -7.91 13.51
CA LEU A 42 -5.04 -8.23 13.96
C LEU A 42 -5.13 -9.74 14.16
N GLY A 43 -5.87 -10.22 15.16
CA GLY A 43 -5.88 -11.63 15.52
C GLY A 43 -4.71 -12.02 16.44
N ASP A 44 -4.25 -13.27 16.35
CA ASP A 44 -3.19 -13.85 17.19
C ASP A 44 -3.43 -13.66 18.70
N TRP A 45 -4.67 -13.88 19.14
CA TRP A 45 -5.11 -13.62 20.52
C TRP A 45 -4.28 -14.34 21.58
N ASP A 46 -3.81 -15.55 21.29
CA ASP A 46 -2.97 -16.31 22.22
C ASP A 46 -1.59 -15.66 22.45
N MET A 47 -1.17 -14.76 21.56
CA MET A 47 0.07 -13.97 21.66
C MET A 47 -0.16 -12.58 22.26
N LYS A 48 -1.40 -12.22 22.59
CA LYS A 48 -1.74 -10.93 23.17
C LYS A 48 -2.01 -11.04 24.67
N MET A 49 -1.56 -10.03 25.40
CA MET A 49 -1.89 -9.89 26.81
C MET A 49 -3.35 -9.41 26.98
N PRO A 50 -3.96 -9.63 28.15
CA PRO A 50 -5.32 -9.17 28.43
C PRO A 50 -5.50 -7.68 28.13
N GLN A 51 -6.71 -7.31 27.68
CA GLN A 51 -7.03 -5.93 27.32
C GLN A 51 -6.67 -4.95 28.45
N GLY A 52 -5.99 -3.86 28.10
CA GLY A 52 -5.49 -2.86 29.05
C GLY A 52 -4.10 -3.18 29.64
N SER A 53 -3.53 -4.35 29.38
CA SER A 53 -2.12 -4.65 29.67
C SER A 53 -1.24 -4.33 28.48
N GLN A 54 0.00 -3.93 28.73
CA GLN A 54 1.01 -3.82 27.69
C GLN A 54 1.26 -5.20 27.07
N SER A 55 1.28 -5.27 25.74
CA SER A 55 1.40 -6.52 24.99
C SER A 55 2.56 -6.45 24.00
N PRO A 56 3.41 -7.48 23.91
CA PRO A 56 4.46 -7.55 22.89
C PRO A 56 3.89 -7.53 21.46
N LEU A 57 2.74 -8.18 21.22
CA LEU A 57 1.99 -8.07 19.96
C LEU A 57 0.81 -7.11 20.13
N ILE A 58 0.70 -6.11 19.25
CA ILE A 58 -0.36 -5.07 19.30
C ILE A 58 -1.18 -5.02 18.01
N ALA A 59 -2.40 -4.47 18.06
CA ALA A 59 -3.26 -4.28 16.89
C ALA A 59 -3.24 -2.84 16.37
N GLU A 60 -2.65 -1.93 17.14
CA GLU A 60 -2.70 -0.50 16.97
C GLU A 60 -1.92 -0.10 15.71
N PRO A 61 -2.60 0.49 14.70
CA PRO A 61 -1.96 0.88 13.46
C PRO A 61 -1.09 2.12 13.65
N GLU A 62 -0.21 2.37 12.69
CA GLU A 62 0.47 3.65 12.50
C GLU A 62 -0.30 4.47 11.47
N PHE A 63 -0.50 5.76 11.76
CA PHE A 63 -1.18 6.69 10.86
C PHE A 63 -0.20 7.72 10.33
N GLN A 64 -0.22 7.91 9.01
CA GLN A 64 0.47 9.01 8.34
C GLN A 64 -0.50 9.71 7.39
N GLN A 65 -0.47 11.04 7.39
CA GLN A 65 -1.23 11.87 6.45
C GLN A 65 -0.26 12.58 5.52
N THR A 66 -0.58 12.60 4.23
CA THR A 66 0.20 13.31 3.19
C THR A 66 -0.75 14.08 2.31
N ILE A 67 -0.37 15.32 1.96
CA ILE A 67 -1.13 16.17 1.04
C ILE A 67 -0.67 15.82 -0.37
N LEU A 68 -1.61 15.43 -1.23
CA LEU A 68 -1.31 15.18 -2.65
C LEU A 68 -1.05 16.51 -3.38
N THR A 69 -0.08 16.47 -4.27
CA THR A 69 0.34 17.55 -5.16
C THR A 69 0.12 17.14 -6.61
N GLU A 70 0.29 18.09 -7.54
CA GLU A 70 0.20 17.80 -8.97
C GLU A 70 1.34 16.88 -9.48
N ASP A 71 2.43 16.76 -8.71
CA ASP A 71 3.57 15.89 -9.02
C ASP A 71 3.33 14.42 -8.63
N ASP A 72 2.28 14.13 -7.86
CA ASP A 72 1.96 12.78 -7.40
C ASP A 72 1.20 12.00 -8.49
N GLU A 73 1.87 11.03 -9.12
CA GLU A 73 1.31 10.28 -10.25
C GLU A 73 0.40 9.11 -9.81
N PHE A 74 0.84 8.32 -8.84
CA PHE A 74 0.15 7.11 -8.40
C PHE A 74 0.67 6.59 -7.04
N LEU A 75 -0.12 5.73 -6.40
CA LEU A 75 0.22 4.96 -5.20
C LEU A 75 0.23 3.46 -5.53
N ILE A 76 1.20 2.74 -4.95
CA ILE A 76 1.27 1.27 -5.00
C ILE A 76 1.07 0.76 -3.57
N ILE A 77 0.16 -0.19 -3.40
CA ILE A 77 -0.01 -0.96 -2.16
C ILE A 77 0.26 -2.42 -2.50
N GLY A 78 1.09 -3.09 -1.71
CA GLY A 78 1.39 -4.51 -1.90
C GLY A 78 1.73 -5.20 -0.59
N CYS A 79 1.67 -6.53 -0.58
CA CYS A 79 2.17 -7.35 0.53
C CYS A 79 3.70 -7.53 0.45
N ASP A 80 4.27 -8.06 1.53
CA ASP A 80 5.68 -8.44 1.67
C ASP A 80 6.20 -9.32 0.53
N GLY A 81 5.38 -10.22 -0.02
CA GLY A 81 5.75 -11.02 -1.19
C GLY A 81 6.25 -10.21 -2.40
N ILE A 82 5.88 -8.92 -2.50
CA ILE A 82 6.38 -7.95 -3.48
C ILE A 82 7.65 -7.26 -2.97
N TRP A 83 7.61 -6.74 -1.75
CA TRP A 83 8.64 -5.87 -1.18
C TRP A 83 9.89 -6.62 -0.71
N ASP A 84 9.78 -7.91 -0.41
CA ASP A 84 10.89 -8.78 -0.04
C ASP A 84 11.83 -9.04 -1.23
N VAL A 85 11.34 -8.88 -2.47
CA VAL A 85 12.12 -9.13 -3.70
C VAL A 85 12.36 -7.89 -4.55
N MET A 86 11.67 -6.78 -4.27
CA MET A 86 11.81 -5.52 -5.01
C MET A 86 11.79 -4.31 -4.10
N THR A 87 12.70 -3.38 -4.36
CA THR A 87 12.67 -2.05 -3.74
C THR A 87 11.50 -1.22 -4.29
N SER A 88 11.00 -0.27 -3.50
CA SER A 88 9.94 0.64 -3.92
C SER A 88 10.30 1.44 -5.18
N GLN A 89 11.57 1.82 -5.34
CA GLN A 89 12.04 2.50 -6.55
C GLN A 89 11.99 1.61 -7.80
N GLN A 90 12.27 0.31 -7.68
CA GLN A 90 12.11 -0.64 -8.79
C GLN A 90 10.63 -0.79 -9.17
N ALA A 91 9.76 -0.98 -8.18
CA ALA A 91 8.31 -1.10 -8.39
C ALA A 91 7.71 0.15 -9.06
N VAL A 92 8.02 1.33 -8.52
CA VAL A 92 7.61 2.63 -9.08
C VAL A 92 8.13 2.82 -10.51
N THR A 93 9.36 2.39 -10.81
CA THR A 93 9.92 2.48 -12.17
C THR A 93 9.17 1.58 -13.15
N LEU A 94 8.84 0.36 -12.74
CA LEU A 94 8.09 -0.60 -13.56
C LEU A 94 6.68 -0.08 -13.84
N VAL A 95 5.94 0.31 -12.80
CA VAL A 95 4.56 0.82 -12.93
C VAL A 95 4.53 2.10 -13.79
N ARG A 96 5.45 3.05 -13.55
CA ARG A 96 5.54 4.27 -14.38
C ARG A 96 5.78 3.96 -15.86
N LYS A 97 6.65 2.99 -16.17
CA LYS A 97 6.89 2.55 -17.56
C LYS A 97 5.66 1.85 -18.16
N GLY A 98 4.94 1.04 -17.38
CA GLY A 98 3.68 0.41 -17.80
C GLY A 98 2.61 1.45 -18.13
N LEU A 99 2.35 2.37 -17.21
CA LEU A 99 1.37 3.45 -17.38
C LEU A 99 1.68 4.30 -18.63
N ARG A 100 2.94 4.67 -18.86
CA ARG A 100 3.33 5.41 -20.08
C ARG A 100 3.15 4.62 -21.38
N ARG A 101 3.21 3.28 -21.33
CA ARG A 101 3.05 2.42 -22.52
C ARG A 101 1.59 2.14 -22.86
N HIS A 102 0.73 1.95 -21.86
CA HIS A 102 -0.62 1.42 -22.10
C HIS A 102 -1.72 2.02 -21.23
N ASP A 103 -1.41 2.93 -20.30
CA ASP A 103 -2.39 3.65 -19.46
C ASP A 103 -3.43 2.72 -18.79
N ASP A 104 -2.95 1.61 -18.22
CA ASP A 104 -3.79 0.59 -17.58
C ASP A 104 -3.18 0.18 -16.22
N PRO A 105 -3.73 0.66 -15.09
CA PRO A 105 -3.21 0.37 -13.76
C PRO A 105 -3.39 -1.10 -13.35
N GLU A 106 -4.46 -1.76 -13.80
CA GLU A 106 -4.72 -3.17 -13.52
C GLU A 106 -3.66 -4.06 -14.19
N ARG A 107 -3.32 -3.73 -15.44
CA ARG A 107 -2.20 -4.36 -16.12
C ARG A 107 -0.86 -4.07 -15.46
N CYS A 108 -0.62 -2.83 -14.99
CA CYS A 108 0.60 -2.52 -14.24
C CYS A 108 0.72 -3.35 -12.95
N ALA A 109 -0.38 -3.52 -12.21
CA ALA A 109 -0.39 -4.35 -11.01
C ALA A 109 -0.03 -5.81 -11.31
N ARG A 110 -0.59 -6.38 -12.40
CA ARG A 110 -0.23 -7.72 -12.87
C ARG A 110 1.24 -7.82 -13.29
N GLU A 111 1.75 -6.85 -14.05
CA GLU A 111 3.15 -6.83 -14.48
C GLU A 111 4.09 -6.77 -13.27
N LEU A 112 3.74 -6.02 -12.22
CA LEU A 112 4.51 -5.96 -10.98
C LEU A 112 4.49 -7.29 -10.21
N ALA A 113 3.33 -7.94 -10.08
CA ALA A 113 3.24 -9.26 -9.47
C ALA A 113 4.01 -10.35 -10.26
N MET A 114 3.97 -10.29 -11.60
CA MET A 114 4.76 -11.18 -12.45
C MET A 114 6.26 -10.96 -12.28
N GLU A 115 6.70 -9.71 -12.09
CA GLU A 115 8.11 -9.41 -11.83
C GLU A 115 8.57 -9.96 -10.47
N ALA A 116 7.75 -9.84 -9.41
CA ALA A 116 8.05 -10.48 -8.13
C ALA A 116 8.20 -12.01 -8.26
N LYS A 117 7.30 -12.64 -9.03
CA LYS A 117 7.40 -14.07 -9.36
C LYS A 117 8.67 -14.42 -10.14
N ARG A 118 9.08 -13.58 -11.08
CA ARG A 118 10.33 -13.75 -11.86
C ARG A 118 11.56 -13.66 -10.94
N LEU A 119 11.49 -12.82 -9.91
CA LEU A 119 12.50 -12.69 -8.87
C LEU A 119 12.41 -13.79 -7.79
N GLN A 120 11.60 -14.83 -8.04
CA GLN A 120 11.51 -16.04 -7.22
C GLN A 120 10.99 -15.80 -5.79
N THR A 121 10.03 -14.89 -5.62
CA THR A 121 9.23 -14.85 -4.39
C THR A 121 8.45 -16.16 -4.20
N PHE A 122 8.35 -16.60 -2.94
CA PHE A 122 7.62 -17.81 -2.54
C PHE A 122 6.33 -17.50 -1.80
N ASP A 123 6.03 -16.21 -1.58
CA ASP A 123 4.84 -15.77 -0.85
C ASP A 123 3.63 -15.55 -1.77
N ASN A 124 2.49 -15.31 -1.14
CA ASN A 124 1.29 -14.79 -1.78
C ASN A 124 1.56 -13.36 -2.29
N LEU A 125 0.93 -13.02 -3.43
CA LEU A 125 1.16 -11.75 -4.10
C LEU A 125 -0.13 -10.97 -4.25
N THR A 126 -0.17 -9.80 -3.63
CA THR A 126 -1.23 -8.81 -3.76
C THR A 126 -0.61 -7.47 -4.15
N VAL A 127 -1.18 -6.82 -5.17
CA VAL A 127 -0.78 -5.49 -5.63
C VAL A 127 -2.02 -4.69 -5.98
N ILE A 128 -2.08 -3.44 -5.52
CA ILE A 128 -3.06 -2.43 -5.91
C ILE A 128 -2.28 -1.23 -6.45
N VAL A 129 -2.70 -0.72 -7.61
CA VAL A 129 -2.17 0.51 -8.21
C VAL A 129 -3.30 1.53 -8.31
N ILE A 130 -3.11 2.69 -7.69
CA ILE A 130 -4.08 3.79 -7.65
C ILE A 130 -3.46 4.97 -8.39
N CYS A 131 -4.00 5.35 -9.55
CA CYS A 131 -3.56 6.55 -10.26
C CYS A 131 -4.32 7.77 -9.74
N PHE A 132 -3.61 8.85 -9.44
CA PHE A 132 -4.27 10.10 -9.06
C PHE A 132 -4.73 10.84 -10.31
N ALA A 133 -5.96 11.36 -10.27
CA ALA A 133 -6.48 12.18 -11.34
C ALA A 133 -5.85 13.58 -11.21
N SER A 134 -5.09 14.01 -12.21
CA SER A 134 -4.82 15.43 -12.36
C SER A 134 -6.11 16.12 -12.79
N GLU A 135 -6.65 17.00 -11.95
CA GLU A 135 -7.85 17.80 -12.28
C GLU A 135 -7.57 18.81 -13.42
N LEU A 136 -6.34 18.97 -13.89
CA LEU A 136 -6.00 19.78 -15.06
C LEU A 136 -6.08 19.02 -16.40
N GLY A 137 -7.16 18.27 -16.59
CA GLY A 137 -7.58 17.77 -17.91
C GLY A 137 -8.45 18.75 -18.70
N GLY A 138 -8.89 19.85 -18.09
CA GLY A 138 -9.64 20.93 -18.74
C GLY A 138 -8.73 21.92 -19.47
N CYS A 139 -7.89 21.46 -20.40
CA CYS A 139 -7.26 22.38 -21.34
C CYS A 139 -8.21 22.59 -22.52
N LEU A 140 -8.73 23.82 -22.65
CA LEU A 140 -9.40 24.37 -23.83
C LEU A 140 -8.64 23.93 -25.10
N ARG A 141 -9.17 22.97 -25.85
CA ARG A 141 -8.64 22.63 -27.17
C ARG A 141 -9.50 23.29 -28.22
N SER A 142 -8.96 24.35 -28.80
CA SER A 142 -9.31 24.79 -30.15
C SER A 142 -9.31 23.58 -31.09
N SER A 143 -10.30 23.60 -31.96
CA SER A 143 -10.64 22.61 -32.97
C SER A 143 -9.43 22.02 -33.70
N GLU A 144 -9.65 20.78 -34.15
CA GLU A 144 -8.97 20.04 -35.23
C GLU A 144 -8.01 18.91 -34.80
N GLU A 145 -8.24 17.79 -35.49
CA GLU A 145 -7.53 16.51 -35.48
C GLU A 145 -7.98 15.46 -34.44
N ALA A 146 -9.10 14.85 -34.79
CA ALA A 146 -9.58 13.57 -34.31
C ALA A 146 -8.78 12.41 -34.94
N SER A 147 -7.98 11.72 -34.13
CA SER A 147 -7.62 10.32 -34.36
C SER A 147 -7.43 9.62 -33.02
N SER A 148 -8.40 8.76 -32.69
CA SER A 148 -8.46 7.77 -31.60
C SER A 148 -7.54 7.99 -30.40
N ARG A 149 -7.92 8.88 -29.48
CA ARG A 149 -7.46 8.81 -28.08
C ARG A 149 -8.65 8.38 -27.24
N ARG A 150 -8.60 7.15 -26.71
CA ARG A 150 -9.63 6.59 -25.83
C ARG A 150 -9.85 7.60 -24.70
N ILE A 151 -11.08 8.09 -24.60
CA ILE A 151 -11.58 8.85 -23.46
C ILE A 151 -11.19 8.05 -22.21
N ARG A 152 -10.51 8.71 -21.27
CA ARG A 152 -10.16 8.15 -19.96
C ARG A 152 -11.42 7.52 -19.38
N SER A 153 -11.53 6.19 -19.40
CA SER A 153 -12.53 5.49 -18.61
C SER A 153 -11.98 5.46 -17.19
N CYS A 154 -11.99 6.62 -16.55
CA CYS A 154 -11.92 6.70 -15.10
C CYS A 154 -13.17 5.98 -14.62
N LYS A 155 -13.03 4.73 -14.19
CA LYS A 155 -14.03 4.08 -13.35
C LYS A 155 -13.94 4.75 -11.97
N SER A 156 -14.31 6.02 -11.91
CA SER A 156 -14.66 6.64 -10.65
C SER A 156 -15.75 5.78 -10.02
N LEU A 157 -15.72 5.64 -8.70
CA LEU A 157 -16.87 5.12 -7.96
C LEU A 157 -18.13 5.83 -8.49
N SER A 158 -19.22 5.08 -8.69
CA SER A 158 -20.50 5.70 -9.04
C SER A 158 -20.84 6.75 -7.96
N ALA A 159 -21.57 7.80 -8.33
CA ALA A 159 -22.03 8.79 -7.35
C ALA A 159 -22.74 8.12 -6.16
N GLU A 160 -23.45 7.03 -6.42
CA GLU A 160 -24.08 6.18 -5.41
C GLU A 160 -23.05 5.49 -4.49
N ALA A 161 -22.00 4.89 -5.05
CA ALA A 161 -20.95 4.25 -4.27
C ALA A 161 -20.17 5.26 -3.41
N LEU A 162 -19.93 6.48 -3.91
CA LEU A 162 -19.33 7.57 -3.14
C LEU A 162 -20.22 8.03 -1.98
N CYS A 163 -21.52 8.22 -2.22
CA CYS A 163 -22.47 8.59 -1.18
C CYS A 163 -22.58 7.51 -0.09
N ASN A 164 -22.60 6.24 -0.47
CA ASN A 164 -22.65 5.13 0.49
C ASN A 164 -21.38 5.08 1.35
N LEU A 165 -20.21 5.27 0.74
CA LEU A 165 -18.93 5.31 1.46
C LEU A 165 -18.87 6.49 2.43
N ARG A 166 -19.28 7.69 2.01
CA ARG A 166 -19.37 8.86 2.89
C ARG A 166 -20.31 8.62 4.07
N ARG A 167 -21.50 8.09 3.81
CA ARG A 167 -22.48 7.81 4.86
C ARG A 167 -21.96 6.80 5.88
N LEU A 168 -21.21 5.79 5.45
CA LEU A 168 -20.58 4.80 6.33
C LEU A 168 -19.48 5.41 7.20
N LEU A 169 -18.67 6.32 6.64
CA LEU A 169 -17.60 6.99 7.38
C LEU A 169 -18.14 8.07 8.35
N GLU A 170 -19.28 8.68 8.03
CA GLU A 170 -19.95 9.67 8.87
C GLU A 170 -20.86 9.04 9.94
N SER A 171 -21.21 7.75 9.83
CA SER A 171 -22.08 7.06 10.79
C SER A 171 -21.38 6.55 12.05
N ASP A 172 -20.05 6.66 12.13
CA ASP A 172 -19.22 6.22 13.28
C ASP A 172 -18.77 7.39 14.19
N GLN A 173 -19.49 8.53 14.17
CA GLN A 173 -19.33 9.63 15.15
C GLN A 173 -20.49 9.73 16.14
#